data_AF-A0A447TVH0-F1
#
_entry.id   AF-A0A447TVH0-F1
#
_cell.length_a   1.000
_cell.length_b   1.000
_cell.length_c   1.000
_cell.angle_alpha   90.00
_cell.angle_beta   90.00
_cell.angle_gamma   90.00
#
_symmetry.space_group_name_H-M   'P 1'
#
loop_
_entity.id
_entity.type
_entity.pdbx_description
1 polymer ?
#
loop_
_entity_poly.entity_id
_entity_poly.type
_entity_poly.pdbx_seq_one_letter_code
_entity_poly.pdbx_strand_id
1 'polypeptide(L)'
;MQDDDIEEDYHAQFMQQALHQAGFASKILRGLGELRWDDAGQLIDGDGRLVNCVWKTWAWETAMEQIREVSETEYAAVPIRTGHPENEVRLIDVLLRPEVLVFEPLWTVIPGNKAILPILWSLFPHHRYLLDTDFYR
;
A
#
# COMPACT_ATOMS: atom_id res chain seq x y z
N MET A 1 3.84 8.27 0.83
CA MET A 1 3.01 8.38 -0.39
C MET A 1 1.59 8.49 0.06
N GLN A 2 0.89 9.51 -0.43
CA GLN A 2 -0.47 9.85 -0.03
C GLN A 2 -1.36 10.08 -1.24
N ASP A 3 -2.67 10.14 -1.03
CA ASP A 3 -3.61 10.58 -2.06
C ASP A 3 -3.55 12.11 -2.22
N ASP A 4 -4.26 12.64 -3.22
CA ASP A 4 -4.44 14.07 -3.46
C ASP A 4 -5.53 14.67 -2.55
N ASP A 5 -5.53 14.27 -1.27
CA ASP A 5 -6.41 14.77 -0.22
C ASP A 5 -5.63 15.64 0.78
N ILE A 6 -6.13 16.85 1.03
CA ILE A 6 -5.57 17.77 2.02
C ILE A 6 -5.63 17.22 3.45
N GLU A 7 -6.57 16.32 3.74
CA GLU A 7 -6.68 15.67 5.04
C GLU A 7 -5.52 14.69 5.30
N GLU A 8 -4.86 14.20 4.26
CA GLU A 8 -3.71 13.31 4.41
C GLU A 8 -2.41 14.07 4.66
N ASP A 9 -2.35 15.36 4.33
CA ASP A 9 -1.14 16.19 4.41
C ASP A 9 -0.52 16.20 5.80
N TYR A 10 -1.34 16.49 6.81
CA TYR A 10 -0.84 16.57 8.18
C TYR A 10 -0.44 15.19 8.70
N HIS A 11 -1.13 14.13 8.26
CA HIS A 11 -0.85 12.76 8.64
C HIS A 11 0.51 12.31 8.08
N ALA A 12 0.77 12.59 6.80
CA ALA A 12 2.05 12.30 6.17
C ALA A 12 3.19 13.16 6.71
N GLN A 13 2.96 14.45 6.95
CA GLN A 13 3.96 15.34 7.56
C GLN A 13 4.33 14.91 8.98
N PHE A 14 3.34 14.49 9.78
CA PHE A 14 3.56 13.97 11.12
C PHE A 14 4.46 12.73 11.10
N MET A 15 4.18 11.77 10.20
CA MET A 15 5.04 10.59 10.06
C MET A 15 6.43 10.94 9.52
N GLN A 16 6.52 11.85 8.55
CA GLN A 16 7.79 12.36 8.03
C GLN A 16 8.66 12.98 9.14
N GLN A 17 8.05 13.72 10.07
CA GLN A 17 8.78 14.26 11.22
C GLN A 17 9.38 13.15 12.09
N ALA A 18 8.62 12.08 12.35
CA ALA A 18 9.12 10.93 13.10
C ALA A 18 10.25 10.20 12.34
N LEU A 19 10.13 10.04 11.02
CA LEU A 19 11.18 9.48 10.16
C LEU A 19 12.46 10.32 10.22
N HIS A 20 12.35 11.64 10.13
CA HIS A 20 13.49 12.55 10.22
C HIS A 20 14.16 12.47 11.61
N GLN A 21 13.38 12.39 12.69
CA GLN A 21 13.91 12.21 14.05
C GLN A 21 14.65 10.87 14.22
N ALA A 22 14.20 9.83 13.52
CA ALA A 22 14.87 8.54 13.48
C ALA A 22 16.08 8.50 12.52
N GLY A 23 16.39 9.61 11.84
CA GLY A 23 17.56 9.75 10.96
C GLY A 23 17.35 9.32 9.51
N PHE A 24 16.11 9.09 9.09
CA PHE A 24 15.79 8.74 7.69
C PHE A 24 15.57 10.01 6.87
N ALA A 25 16.13 10.04 5.64
CA ALA A 25 15.69 11.00 4.64
C ALA A 25 14.35 10.55 4.04
N SER A 26 13.45 11.48 3.76
CA SER A 26 12.16 11.15 3.16
C SER A 26 11.67 12.25 2.21
N LYS A 27 10.80 11.86 1.28
CA LYS A 27 10.08 12.77 0.37
C LYS A 27 8.60 12.37 0.39
N ILE A 28 7.72 13.36 0.56
CA ILE A 28 6.28 13.14 0.44
C ILE A 28 5.94 13.16 -1.05
N LEU A 29 5.36 12.05 -1.53
CA LEU A 29 4.75 11.95 -2.86
C LEU A 29 3.24 12.08 -2.68
N ARG A 30 2.66 13.08 -3.36
CA ARG A 30 1.21 13.35 -3.41
C ARG A 30 0.66 12.81 -4.73
N GLY A 31 -0.37 11.96 -4.64
CA GLY A 31 -0.84 11.19 -5.78
C GLY A 31 0.27 10.32 -6.38
N LEU A 32 0.14 10.01 -7.66
CA LEU A 32 1.08 9.16 -8.42
C LEU A 32 1.78 9.89 -9.56
N GLY A 33 1.43 11.17 -9.83
CA GLY A 33 1.89 11.89 -11.03
C GLY A 33 3.39 12.19 -11.09
N GLU A 34 4.10 12.15 -9.97
CA GLU A 34 5.57 12.29 -9.95
C GLU A 34 6.32 10.99 -10.26
N LEU A 35 5.63 9.85 -10.17
CA LEU A 35 6.25 8.53 -10.37
C LEU A 35 6.33 8.21 -11.86
N ARG A 36 7.42 7.56 -12.23
CA ARG A 36 7.64 7.10 -13.60
C ARG A 36 8.59 5.89 -13.61
N TRP A 37 8.70 5.25 -14.77
CA TRP A 37 9.75 4.28 -15.03
C TRP A 37 10.93 4.93 -15.75
N ASP A 38 12.14 4.48 -15.44
CA ASP A 38 13.32 4.75 -16.26
C ASP A 38 13.38 3.81 -17.49
N ASP A 39 14.41 3.95 -18.32
CA ASP A 39 14.62 3.14 -19.54
C ASP A 39 14.76 1.63 -19.25
N ALA A 40 15.11 1.26 -18.01
CA ALA A 40 15.26 -0.12 -17.56
C ALA A 40 14.01 -0.66 -16.86
N GLY A 41 12.94 0.14 -16.74
CA GLY A 41 11.71 -0.23 -16.05
C GLY A 41 11.80 -0.14 -14.52
N GLN A 42 12.80 0.57 -13.99
CA GLN A 42 12.92 0.84 -12.56
C GLN A 42 12.00 1.98 -12.15
N LEU A 43 11.37 1.83 -10.98
CA LEU A 43 10.47 2.86 -10.45
C LEU A 43 11.29 4.01 -9.85
N ILE A 44 11.08 5.21 -10.37
CA ILE A 44 11.74 6.44 -9.94
C ILE A 44 10.74 7.56 -9.62
N ASP A 45 11.15 8.50 -8.79
CA ASP A 45 10.38 9.70 -8.45
C ASP A 45 10.63 10.88 -9.41
N GLY A 46 10.00 12.02 -9.11
CA GLY A 46 10.16 13.29 -9.82
C GLY A 46 11.62 13.68 -10.08
N ASP A 47 12.50 13.43 -9.11
CA ASP A 47 13.92 13.81 -9.11
C ASP A 47 14.83 12.73 -9.72
N GLY A 48 14.26 11.64 -10.24
CA GLY A 48 15.01 10.51 -10.77
C GLY A 48 15.62 9.60 -9.70
N ARG A 49 15.14 9.68 -8.45
CA ARG A 49 15.58 8.82 -7.36
C ARG A 49 14.82 7.50 -7.39
N LEU A 50 15.51 6.39 -7.18
CA LEU A 50 14.88 5.09 -7.08
C LEU A 50 13.92 5.03 -5.89
N VAL A 51 12.70 4.56 -6.16
CA VAL A 51 11.68 4.31 -5.14
C VAL A 51 11.77 2.84 -4.74
N ASN A 52 12.37 2.57 -3.58
CA ASN A 52 12.58 1.23 -3.05
C ASN A 52 12.10 1.05 -1.60
N CYS A 53 11.65 2.12 -0.95
CA CYS A 53 11.07 2.08 0.39
C CYS A 53 9.94 3.11 0.48
N VAL A 54 8.74 2.65 0.85
CA VAL A 54 7.52 3.47 0.84
C VAL A 54 6.79 3.30 2.16
N TRP A 55 6.52 4.42 2.83
CA TRP A 55 5.43 4.50 3.80
C TRP A 55 4.19 5.09 3.10
N LYS A 56 3.01 4.51 3.34
CA LYS A 56 1.76 4.88 2.67
C LYS A 56 0.64 5.24 3.64
N THR A 57 -0.19 6.19 3.24
CA THR A 57 -1.53 6.43 3.84
C THR A 57 -2.61 5.58 3.15
N TRP A 58 -2.42 5.29 1.86
CA TRP A 58 -3.26 4.40 1.07
C TRP A 58 -3.56 3.07 1.77
N ALA A 59 -4.84 2.67 1.79
CA ALA A 59 -5.24 1.34 2.19
C ALA A 59 -4.71 0.29 1.20
N TRP A 60 -4.33 -0.88 1.70
CA TRP A 60 -3.96 -2.00 0.83
C TRP A 60 -5.14 -2.47 -0.04
N GLU A 61 -6.38 -2.31 0.44
CA GLU A 61 -7.59 -2.70 -0.31
C GLU A 61 -7.70 -1.95 -1.64
N THR A 62 -7.34 -0.66 -1.68
CA THR A 62 -7.33 0.14 -2.92
C THR A 62 -6.39 -0.46 -3.98
N ALA A 63 -5.24 -0.98 -3.55
CA ALA A 63 -4.33 -1.68 -4.45
C ALA A 63 -4.92 -3.03 -4.88
N MET A 64 -5.58 -3.76 -3.98
CA MET A 64 -6.22 -5.04 -4.31
C MET A 64 -7.40 -4.89 -5.27
N GLU A 65 -8.16 -3.79 -5.21
CA GLU A 65 -9.23 -3.47 -6.16
C GLU A 65 -8.70 -3.37 -7.60
N GLN A 66 -7.55 -2.72 -7.80
CA GLN A 66 -6.89 -2.67 -9.11
C GLN A 66 -6.46 -4.05 -9.64
N ILE A 67 -6.26 -5.05 -8.77
CA ILE A 67 -6.02 -6.44 -9.22
C ILE A 67 -7.34 -7.06 -9.68
N ARG A 68 -8.43 -6.82 -8.93
CA ARG A 68 -9.76 -7.35 -9.25
C ARG A 68 -10.29 -6.82 -10.58
N GLU A 69 -10.00 -5.57 -10.93
CA GLU A 69 -10.37 -4.98 -12.22
C GLU A 69 -9.73 -5.69 -13.42
N VAL A 70 -8.59 -6.34 -13.23
CA VAL A 70 -7.85 -7.06 -14.28
C VAL A 70 -8.17 -8.57 -14.28
N SER A 71 -9.03 -9.02 -13.34
CA SER A 71 -9.30 -10.43 -13.00
C SER A 71 -9.98 -11.29 -14.09
N GLU A 72 -10.30 -10.74 -15.27
CA GLU A 72 -10.88 -11.54 -16.36
C GLU A 72 -9.83 -12.33 -17.17
N THR A 73 -8.54 -12.15 -16.88
CA THR A 73 -7.43 -12.78 -17.62
C THR A 73 -6.55 -13.63 -16.70
N GLU A 74 -6.21 -14.85 -17.10
CA GLU A 74 -5.29 -15.73 -16.38
C GLU A 74 -3.87 -15.14 -16.38
N TYR A 75 -3.47 -14.51 -15.28
CA TYR A 75 -2.08 -14.08 -15.08
C TYR A 75 -1.32 -15.06 -14.19
N ALA A 76 -0.08 -15.37 -14.58
CA ALA A 76 0.83 -16.17 -13.77
C ALA A 76 1.42 -15.41 -12.56
N ALA A 77 1.23 -14.09 -12.50
CA ALA A 77 1.74 -13.20 -11.45
C ALA A 77 0.82 -11.97 -11.28
N VAL A 78 1.07 -11.15 -10.24
CA VAL A 78 0.37 -9.86 -10.07
C VAL A 78 0.61 -8.99 -11.32
N PRO A 79 -0.42 -8.40 -11.93
CA PRO A 79 -0.32 -7.66 -13.18
C PRO A 79 0.25 -6.24 -12.98
N ILE A 80 1.46 -6.14 -12.41
CA ILE A 80 2.20 -4.88 -12.29
C ILE A 80 2.83 -4.50 -13.64
N ARG A 81 2.89 -3.19 -13.92
CA ARG A 81 3.58 -2.61 -15.08
C ARG A 81 5.03 -2.27 -14.70
N THR A 82 5.94 -2.51 -15.63
CA THR A 82 7.35 -2.06 -15.55
C THR A 82 7.65 -1.01 -16.64
N GLY A 83 6.61 -0.34 -17.12
CA GLY A 83 6.64 0.63 -18.21
C GLY A 83 5.23 0.87 -18.76
N HIS A 84 4.96 2.08 -19.24
CA HIS A 84 3.71 2.45 -19.93
C HIS A 84 4.02 3.56 -20.96
N PRO A 85 3.36 3.59 -22.14
CA PRO A 85 3.63 4.63 -23.16
C PRO A 85 3.47 6.07 -22.66
N GLU A 86 2.52 6.29 -21.76
CA GLU A 86 2.26 7.60 -21.14
C GLU A 86 2.97 7.79 -19.79
N ASN A 87 3.79 6.81 -19.39
CA ASN A 87 4.47 6.77 -18.09
C ASN A 87 3.52 6.87 -16.88
N GLU A 88 2.26 6.45 -17.06
CA GLU A 88 1.23 6.42 -16.02
C GLU A 88 1.45 5.25 -15.07
N VAL A 89 1.92 5.55 -13.85
CA VAL A 89 2.13 4.59 -12.76
C VAL A 89 0.85 4.43 -11.93
N ARG A 90 0.44 3.18 -11.68
CA ARG A 90 -0.68 2.86 -10.77
C ARG A 90 -0.17 2.49 -9.37
N LEU A 91 -1.07 2.50 -8.39
CA LEU A 91 -0.75 2.13 -7.01
C LEU A 91 -0.16 0.72 -6.90
N ILE A 92 -0.72 -0.27 -7.61
CA ILE A 92 -0.17 -1.64 -7.60
C ILE A 92 1.23 -1.75 -8.20
N ASP A 93 1.56 -0.88 -9.17
CA ASP A 93 2.87 -0.88 -9.83
C ASP A 93 3.98 -0.41 -8.87
N VAL A 94 3.60 0.22 -7.77
CA VAL A 94 4.48 0.60 -6.65
C VAL A 94 4.44 -0.45 -5.54
N LEU A 95 3.25 -0.70 -4.98
CA LEU A 95 3.12 -1.41 -3.71
C LEU A 95 3.37 -2.92 -3.82
N LEU A 96 3.19 -3.49 -5.00
CA LEU A 96 3.39 -4.92 -5.26
C LEU A 96 4.67 -5.18 -6.07
N ARG A 97 5.51 -4.15 -6.24
CA ARG A 97 6.82 -4.29 -6.86
C ARG A 97 7.78 -4.99 -5.89
N PRO A 98 8.36 -6.16 -6.25
CA PRO A 98 9.06 -7.03 -5.30
C PRO A 98 10.21 -6.37 -4.51
N GLU A 99 10.93 -5.45 -5.15
CA GLU A 99 12.07 -4.74 -4.55
C GLU A 99 11.68 -3.49 -3.74
N VAL A 100 10.38 -3.17 -3.63
CA VAL A 100 9.89 -2.04 -2.84
C VAL A 100 9.49 -2.53 -1.45
N LEU A 101 10.19 -2.03 -0.43
CA LEU A 101 9.82 -2.26 0.97
C LEU A 101 8.66 -1.34 1.37
N VAL A 102 7.50 -1.90 1.69
CA VAL A 102 6.28 -1.14 1.99
C VAL A 102 5.94 -1.18 3.49
N PHE A 103 5.62 -0.02 4.04
CA PHE A 103 5.09 0.18 5.38
C PHE A 103 3.70 0.83 5.34
N GLU A 104 2.68 0.28 6.00
CA GLU A 104 2.63 -1.01 6.71
C GLU A 104 2.75 -2.23 5.76
N PRO A 105 3.31 -3.37 6.22
CA PRO A 105 3.57 -4.53 5.35
C PRO A 105 2.29 -5.22 4.89
N LEU A 106 2.34 -5.90 3.74
CA LEU A 106 1.16 -6.49 3.08
C LEU A 106 0.33 -7.39 4.01
N TRP A 107 0.96 -8.20 4.87
CA TRP A 107 0.24 -9.12 5.75
C TRP A 107 -0.68 -8.43 6.77
N THR A 108 -0.54 -7.12 7.00
CA THR A 108 -1.42 -6.34 7.89
C THR A 108 -2.87 -6.29 7.43
N VAL A 109 -3.14 -6.59 6.15
CA VAL A 109 -4.52 -6.76 5.66
C VAL A 109 -5.26 -7.89 6.36
N ILE A 110 -4.56 -8.91 6.85
CA ILE A 110 -5.15 -10.05 7.52
C ILE A 110 -5.76 -9.64 8.88
N PRO A 111 -4.99 -9.06 9.84
CA PRO A 111 -5.57 -8.55 11.08
C PRO A 111 -6.39 -7.27 10.91
N GLY A 112 -6.19 -6.51 9.83
CA GLY A 112 -7.00 -5.32 9.53
C GLY A 112 -8.40 -5.64 9.00
N ASN A 113 -8.63 -6.84 8.46
CA ASN A 113 -9.92 -7.23 7.90
C ASN A 113 -10.84 -7.79 9.00
N LYS A 114 -12.09 -7.32 9.06
CA LYS A 114 -13.10 -7.77 10.04
C LYS A 114 -13.42 -9.27 9.95
N ALA A 115 -13.10 -9.94 8.84
CA ALA A 115 -13.20 -11.39 8.71
C ALA A 115 -12.30 -12.16 9.72
N ILE A 116 -11.32 -11.49 10.35
CA ILE A 116 -10.53 -12.10 11.43
C ILE A 116 -11.32 -12.23 12.74
N LEU A 117 -12.39 -11.45 12.94
CA LEU A 117 -13.10 -11.38 14.23
C LEU A 117 -13.75 -12.71 14.63
N PRO A 118 -14.47 -13.45 13.75
CA PRO A 118 -14.94 -14.81 14.08
C PRO A 118 -13.80 -15.78 14.42
N ILE A 119 -12.64 -15.63 13.78
CA ILE A 119 -11.45 -16.46 14.05
C ILE A 119 -10.91 -16.15 15.45
N LEU A 120 -10.78 -14.87 15.81
CA LEU A 120 -10.36 -14.45 17.15
C LEU A 120 -11.32 -14.95 18.23
N TRP A 121 -12.63 -14.87 17.99
CA TRP A 121 -13.64 -15.39 18.91
C TRP A 121 -13.54 -16.93 19.07
N SER A 122 -13.31 -17.65 17.98
CA SER A 122 -13.11 -19.10 17.99
C SER A 122 -11.85 -19.52 18.76
N LEU A 123 -10.74 -18.79 18.60
CA LEU A 123 -9.49 -19.07 19.30
C LEU A 123 -9.52 -18.67 20.79
N PHE A 124 -10.24 -17.61 21.14
CA PHE A 124 -10.28 -17.05 22.49
C PHE A 124 -11.73 -16.81 22.96
N PRO A 125 -12.53 -17.87 23.17
CA PRO A 125 -13.95 -17.73 23.50
C PRO A 125 -14.15 -17.01 24.84
N HIS A 126 -15.14 -16.11 24.91
CA HIS A 126 -15.47 -15.28 26.09
C HIS A 126 -14.33 -14.40 26.61
N HIS A 127 -13.31 -14.12 25.80
CA HIS A 127 -12.27 -13.20 26.20
C HIS A 127 -12.84 -11.81 26.50
N ARG A 128 -12.42 -11.18 27.60
CA ARG A 128 -13.00 -9.94 28.15
C ARG A 128 -13.01 -8.72 27.21
N TYR A 129 -12.22 -8.77 26.14
CA TYR A 129 -12.12 -7.70 25.13
C TYR A 129 -12.66 -8.11 23.76
N LEU A 130 -13.19 -9.33 23.61
CA LEU A 130 -13.78 -9.79 22.36
C LEU A 130 -15.30 -9.80 22.45
N LEU A 131 -15.94 -9.51 21.33
CA LEU A 131 -17.38 -9.68 21.14
C LEU A 131 -17.63 -10.94 20.33
N ASP A 132 -18.73 -11.63 20.63
CA ASP A 132 -19.21 -12.76 19.85
C ASP A 132 -19.41 -12.32 18.40
N THR A 133 -18.71 -12.98 17.48
CA THR A 133 -18.71 -12.64 16.06
C THR A 133 -18.76 -13.92 15.23
N ASP A 134 -19.61 -13.94 14.22
CA ASP A 134 -19.81 -15.05 13.29
C ASP A 134 -20.03 -14.47 11.87
N PHE A 135 -19.94 -15.32 10.84
CA PHE A 135 -20.25 -14.95 9.45
C PHE A 135 -21.73 -15.08 9.12
N TYR A 136 -22.49 -15.87 9.89
CA TYR A 136 -23.86 -16.29 9.52
C TYR A 136 -24.94 -15.96 10.56
N ARG A 137 -24.55 -15.52 11.76
CA ARG A 137 -25.49 -15.12 12.81
C ARG A 137 -25.79 -13.64 12.78
#